data_AF-A0A7C5FIA2-F1
#
_entry.id   AF-A0A7C5FIA2-F1
#
_cell.length_a   1.000
_cell.length_b   1.000
_cell.length_c   1.000
_cell.angle_alpha   90.00
_cell.angle_beta   90.00
_cell.angle_gamma   90.00
#
_symmetry.space_group_name_H-M   'P 1'
#
loop_
_entity.id
_entity.type
_entity.pdbx_description
1 polymer ?
#
loop_
_entity_poly.entity_id
_entity_poly.type
_entity_poly.pdbx_seq_one_letter_code
_entity_poly.pdbx_strand_id
1 'polypeptide(L)'
;VVYAKLPLSFFIPTPVGEYNPDWAIAFEEGTLRHIYFVAETKGSMSTMQLRKIEEIKIECARKFFDKIGSSEVRYDVVDSFDKLMGLVN
;
A
#
# COMPACT_ATOMS: atom_id res chain seq x y z
N VAL A 1 2.31 8.26 15.62
CA VAL A 1 1.73 7.84 14.32
C VAL A 1 1.45 9.08 13.49
N VAL A 2 1.85 9.09 12.23
CA VAL A 2 1.63 10.17 11.25
C VAL A 2 0.92 9.57 10.04
N TYR A 3 -0.10 10.26 9.55
CA TYR A 3 -0.87 9.87 8.36
C TYR A 3 -0.63 10.93 7.28
N ALA A 4 -0.26 10.51 6.08
CA ALA A 4 -0.04 11.39 4.94
C ALA A 4 -0.78 10.84 3.72
N LYS A 5 -1.56 11.70 3.06
CA LYS A 5 -2.05 11.40 1.72
C LYS A 5 -0.89 11.50 0.74
N LEU A 6 -0.71 10.50 -0.08
CA LEU A 6 0.37 10.51 -1.06
C LEU A 6 0.06 11.49 -2.19
N PRO A 7 1.06 12.21 -2.70
CA PRO A 7 0.87 13.07 -3.85
C PRO A 7 0.46 12.24 -5.06
N LEU A 8 -0.37 12.82 -5.93
CA LEU A 8 -0.83 12.16 -7.17
C LEU A 8 0.31 11.75 -8.11
N SER A 9 1.52 12.27 -7.90
CA SER A 9 2.72 11.93 -8.66
C SER A 9 3.49 10.73 -8.09
N PHE A 10 3.03 10.12 -7.00
CA PHE A 10 3.69 8.97 -6.39
C PHE A 10 3.21 7.67 -7.05
N PHE A 11 4.10 6.97 -7.75
CA PHE A 11 3.74 5.74 -8.46
C PHE A 11 4.75 4.63 -8.18
N ILE A 12 4.24 3.42 -8.02
CA ILE A 12 5.00 2.19 -8.00
C ILE A 12 4.94 1.58 -9.41
N PRO A 13 6.09 1.39 -10.08
CA PRO A 13 6.10 0.80 -11.41
C PRO A 13 5.73 -0.68 -11.32
N THR A 14 4.76 -1.12 -12.13
CA THR A 14 4.42 -2.54 -12.28
C THR A 14 4.42 -2.92 -13.76
N PRO A 15 4.63 -4.22 -14.10
CA PRO A 15 4.58 -4.69 -15.48
C PRO A 15 3.23 -4.45 -16.19
N VAL A 16 2.16 -4.21 -15.43
CA VAL A 16 0.80 -3.97 -15.94
C VAL A 16 0.35 -2.50 -15.77
N GLY A 17 1.32 -1.59 -15.65
CA GLY A 17 1.12 -0.14 -15.53
C GLY A 17 1.36 0.41 -14.12
N GLU A 18 1.34 1.73 -14.00
CA GLU A 18 1.62 2.40 -12.72
C GLU A 18 0.55 2.11 -11.66
N TYR A 19 1.00 2.05 -10.42
CA TYR A 19 0.16 1.84 -9.25
C TYR A 19 0.35 2.98 -8.24
N ASN A 20 -0.73 3.67 -7.88
CA ASN A 20 -0.74 4.81 -6.98
C ASN A 20 -1.47 4.43 -5.68
N PRO A 21 -0.75 4.13 -4.59
CA PRO A 21 -1.37 4.00 -3.27
C PRO A 21 -1.84 5.37 -2.76
N ASP A 22 -2.92 5.39 -1.98
CA ASP A 22 -3.57 6.63 -1.54
C ASP A 22 -2.90 7.26 -0.31
N TRP A 23 -2.43 6.45 0.63
CA TRP A 23 -1.96 6.91 1.93
C TRP A 23 -0.63 6.26 2.32
N ALA A 24 0.16 7.00 3.09
CA ALA A 24 1.29 6.47 3.83
C ALA A 24 1.08 6.74 5.32
N ILE A 25 1.39 5.74 6.13
CA ILE A 25 1.22 5.76 7.57
C ILE A 25 2.57 5.43 8.19
N ALA A 26 3.13 6.38 8.91
CA ALA A 26 4.42 6.21 9.56
C ALA A 26 4.24 6.17 11.08
N PHE A 27 4.81 5.17 11.74
CA PHE A 27 4.88 5.14 13.20
C PHE A 27 6.23 4.61 13.68
N GLU A 28 6.55 4.95 14.93
CA GLU A 28 7.77 4.51 15.60
C GLU A 28 7.39 3.42 16.60
N GLU A 29 8.01 2.26 16.47
CA GLU A 29 7.97 1.18 17.46
C GLU A 29 9.36 1.11 18.11
N GLY A 30 9.51 1.74 19.28
CA GLY A 30 10.81 1.89 19.94
C GLY A 30 11.76 2.77 19.12
N THR A 31 12.83 2.17 18.58
CA THR A 31 13.80 2.86 17.69
C THR A 31 13.54 2.59 16.21
N LEU A 32 12.60 1.70 15.87
CA LEU A 32 12.33 1.28 14.51
C LEU A 32 11.18 2.11 13.92
N ARG A 33 11.43 2.77 12.79
CA ARG A 33 10.40 3.49 12.04
C ARG A 33 9.75 2.53 11.07
N HIS A 34 8.44 2.35 11.17
CA HIS A 34 7.66 1.61 10.19
C HIS A 34 6.85 2.56 9.31
N ILE A 35 7.03 2.44 8.00
CA ILE A 35 6.21 3.14 7.00
C ILE A 35 5.33 2.11 6.31
N TYR A 36 4.01 2.29 6.39
CA TYR A 36 2.98 1.49 5.74
C TYR A 36 2.36 2.27 4.59
N PHE A 37 2.42 1.72 3.39
CA PHE A 37 1.73 2.26 2.22
C PHE A 37 0.38 1.58 2.08
N VAL A 38 -0.68 2.35 2.19
CA VAL A 38 -2.08 1.91 2.13
C VAL A 38 -2.69 2.35 0.81
N ALA A 39 -3.31 1.42 0.11
CA ALA A 39 -4.17 1.72 -1.02
C ALA A 39 -5.62 1.42 -0.66
N GLU A 40 -6.47 2.42 -0.83
CA GLU A 40 -7.90 2.29 -0.61
C GLU A 40 -8.48 1.62 -1.85
N THR A 41 -8.72 0.31 -1.80
CA THR A 41 -9.41 -0.38 -2.89
C THR A 41 -10.87 0.07 -2.87
N LYS A 42 -11.18 1.15 -3.59
CA LYS A 42 -12.57 1.58 -3.78
C LYS A 42 -13.31 0.44 -4.46
N GLY A 43 -14.22 -0.20 -3.72
CA GLY A 43 -15.11 -1.27 -4.16
C GLY A 43 -16.11 -0.82 -5.23
N SER A 44 -15.61 -0.21 -6.30
CA SER A 44 -16.40 0.13 -7.46
C SER A 44 -16.72 -1.15 -8.22
N MET A 45 -17.87 -1.14 -8.89
CA MET A 45 -18.38 -2.16 -9.78
C MET A 45 -17.50 -2.33 -11.04
N SER A 46 -16.22 -2.61 -10.83
CA SER A 46 -15.25 -2.85 -11.90
C SER A 46 -15.41 -4.29 -12.41
N THR A 47 -15.29 -4.45 -13.72
CA THR A 47 -15.36 -5.75 -14.40
C THR A 47 -14.33 -6.72 -13.80
N MET A 48 -14.55 -8.04 -13.90
CA MET A 48 -13.60 -9.05 -13.39
C MET A 48 -12.16 -8.82 -13.86
N GLN A 49 -11.97 -8.28 -15.07
CA GLN A 49 -10.66 -7.97 -15.63
C GLN A 49 -9.96 -6.81 -14.92
N LEU A 50 -10.69 -5.75 -14.56
CA LEU A 50 -10.15 -4.60 -13.85
C LEU A 50 -9.67 -5.00 -12.44
N ARG A 51 -10.45 -5.83 -11.73
CA ARG A 51 -10.04 -6.37 -10.43
C ARG A 51 -8.76 -7.19 -10.53
N LYS A 52 -8.65 -8.05 -11.55
CA LYS A 52 -7.46 -8.89 -11.75
C LYS A 52 -6.21 -8.06 -12.06
N ILE A 53 -6.33 -6.98 -12.82
CA ILE A 53 -5.21 -6.06 -13.08
C ILE A 53 -4.79 -5.36 -11.78
N GLU A 54 -5.75 -4.90 -10.98
CA GLU A 54 -5.48 -4.27 -9.69
C GLU A 54 -4.81 -5.23 -8.69
N GLU A 55 -5.30 -6.47 -8.60
CA GLU A 55 -4.68 -7.53 -7.80
C GLU A 55 -3.22 -7.79 -8.23
N ILE A 56 -2.95 -7.86 -9.54
CA ILE A 56 -1.59 -8.02 -10.06
C ILE A 56 -0.72 -6.81 -9.70
N LYS A 57 -1.24 -5.58 -9.77
CA LYS A 57 -0.51 -4.37 -9.37
C LYS A 57 -0.13 -4.41 -7.89
N ILE A 58 -1.08 -4.79 -7.02
CA ILE A 58 -0.87 -4.97 -5.59
C ILE A 58 0.18 -6.04 -5.32
N GLU A 59 0.11 -7.18 -6.00
CA GLU A 59 1.08 -8.27 -5.84
C GLU A 59 2.49 -7.84 -6.27
N CYS A 60 2.59 -7.07 -7.36
CA CYS A 60 3.85 -6.49 -7.80
C CYS A 60 4.40 -5.51 -6.77
N ALA A 61 3.55 -4.65 -6.19
CA ALA A 61 3.95 -3.72 -5.14
C ALA A 61 4.46 -4.46 -3.89
N ARG A 62 3.77 -5.52 -3.43
CA ARG A 62 4.25 -6.38 -2.33
C ARG A 62 5.65 -6.92 -2.63
N LYS A 63 5.84 -7.58 -3.78
CA LYS A 63 7.15 -8.13 -4.19
C LYS A 63 8.23 -7.06 -4.34
N PHE A 64 7.87 -5.87 -4.80
CA PHE A 64 8.79 -4.75 -4.91
C PHE A 64 9.31 -4.35 -3.54
N PHE A 65 8.42 -4.03 -2.60
CA PHE A 65 8.82 -3.63 -1.24
C PHE A 65 9.46 -4.77 -0.45
N ASP A 66 9.09 -6.04 -0.67
CA ASP A 66 9.79 -7.17 -0.05
C ASP A 66 11.26 -7.29 -0.52
N LYS A 67 11.55 -6.85 -1.75
CA LYS A 67 12.88 -6.99 -2.36
C LYS A 67 13.78 -5.77 -2.14
N ILE A 68 13.20 -4.57 -2.12
CA ILE A 68 13.95 -3.31 -1.98
C ILE A 68 13.74 -2.60 -0.64
N GLY A 69 12.72 -3.01 0.14
CA GLY A 69 12.46 -2.46 1.47
C GLY A 69 13.51 -2.92 2.47
N SER A 70 13.92 -2.00 3.35
CA SER A 70 14.58 -2.36 4.61
C SER A 70 13.53 -2.87 5.61
N SER A 71 13.96 -3.38 6.77
CA SER A 71 13.07 -3.74 7.88
C SER A 71 12.17 -2.58 8.38
N GLU A 72 12.44 -1.36 7.94
CA GLU A 72 11.73 -0.12 8.29
C GLU A 72 10.56 0.20 7.33
N VAL A 73 10.51 -0.43 6.15
CA VAL A 73 9.49 -0.12 5.14
C VAL A 73 8.65 -1.35 4.87
N ARG A 74 7.34 -1.22 5.08
CA ARG A 74 6.36 -2.28 4.82
C ARG A 74 5.26 -1.75 3.90
N TYR A 75 4.85 -2.56 2.95
CA TYR A 75 3.72 -2.24 2.09
C TYR A 75 2.58 -3.20 2.41
N ASP A 76 1.36 -2.68 2.61
CA ASP A 76 0.18 -3.52 2.78
C ASP A 76 -1.11 -2.84 2.33
N VAL A 77 -2.07 -3.64 1.87
CA VAL A 77 -3.35 -3.13 1.38
C VAL A 77 -4.41 -3.31 2.44
N VAL A 78 -4.98 -2.19 2.88
CA VAL A 78 -6.12 -2.16 3.79
C VAL A 78 -7.32 -1.52 3.11
N ASP A 79 -8.46 -2.17 3.30
CA ASP A 79 -9.76 -1.84 2.71
C ASP A 79 -10.75 -1.33 3.77
N SER A 80 -10.33 -1.30 5.04
CA SER A 80 -11.16 -0.96 6.18
C SER A 80 -10.32 -0.38 7.30
N PHE A 81 -10.97 0.46 8.10
CA PHE A 81 -10.36 1.04 9.30
C PHE A 81 -9.95 -0.04 10.31
N ASP A 82 -10.78 -1.07 10.50
CA ASP A 82 -10.47 -2.15 11.45
C ASP A 82 -9.22 -2.93 11.04
N LYS A 83 -9.08 -3.25 9.74
CA LYS A 83 -7.89 -3.92 9.21
C LYS A 83 -6.65 -3.04 9.33
N LEU A 84 -6.80 -1.73 9.15
CA LEU A 84 -5.72 -0.78 9.42
C LEU A 84 -5.30 -0.81 10.89
N MET A 85 -6.24 -0.73 11.82
CA MET A 85 -5.95 -0.75 13.26
C MET A 85 -5.29 -2.07 13.71
N GLY A 86 -5.65 -3.20 13.08
CA GLY A 86 -5.01 -4.50 13.33
C GLY A 86 -3.57 -4.63 12.79
N LEU A 87 -3.13 -3.74 11.89
CA LEU A 87 -1.74 -3.71 11.40
C LEU A 87 -0.84 -2.76 12.20
N VAL A 88 -1.44 -1.81 12.92
CA VAL A 88 -0.74 -0.75 13.65
C VAL A 88 -0.64 -1.05 15.16
N ASN A 89 -1.53 -1.89 15.70
CA ASN A 89 -1.51 -2.37 17.09
C ASN A 89 -0.79 -3.71 17.24
#